data_AF-A0A7S1LCW0-F1
#
_entry.id   AF-A0A7S1LCW0-F1
#
_cell.length_a   1.000
_cell.length_b   1.000
_cell.length_c   1.000
_cell.angle_alpha   90.00
_cell.angle_beta   90.00
_cell.angle_gamma   90.00
#
_symmetry.space_group_name_H-M   'P 1'
#
loop_
_entity.id
_entity.type
_entity.pdbx_description
1 polymer ?
#
loop_
_entity_poly.entity_id
_entity_poly.type
_entity_poly.pdbx_seq_one_letter_code
_entity_poly.pdbx_strand_id
1 'polypeptide(L)'
;MKLVNRQLRKALPHNPGILARLHSAFEEADVEGTGLLHRDHWQQAFGIAGVCQPSNVIDLNGDGYLDYYGFACHVLGTESHTVELALYDLSQGAAKWVPAALLGGHKFDGIWHSGIRAFGKEYWFGGAILESKQDDIPFGEPTRVVQLGSTLRTREELLEFLRNDVYIDYNPNSYDVLRRNCNHFSNELAQFLLHGKQIPEEVLMQPEWAKTTSIVRVLRPALNHWLGGFGDEVACSPTASPCSPSTPRIVSRIDDMTQEWRNRLQVGDTVLHRARFIDRPWVVRIVDLARTRSHRTAEIVFFRPTGTRWEDVQSMLSLGGQWRWEVVRQSVVPLHEFFPLLDEAETSVQILKAGLTLNNDRFGGVLQRLPSASFRPACPRGHKLQPLRGAPSWFCTVPPCSVCGHPVASNERYSCPRCNVVVCGACFARGSNFAGGGVFADILTPELARELLADAGWLRYRARAYFFKADHNSTGLIDKPKARRVNERLAAELRARPLSDSELAQEMRRLSPYNGTLLEPDNPVDMIGEPGKSVGHRKVPLVLDEESFEEFFGTTLSIALDTVEQDCRRET
;
A
#
# COMPACT_ATOMS: atom_id res chain seq x y z
N MET A 1 -12.37 -4.65 13.64
CA MET A 1 -13.72 -4.80 13.05
C MET A 1 -13.77 -5.65 11.77
N LYS A 2 -12.91 -5.44 10.75
CA LYS A 2 -12.95 -6.22 9.50
C LYS A 2 -12.80 -7.74 9.72
N LEU A 3 -11.90 -8.15 10.62
CA LEU A 3 -11.72 -9.55 11.00
C LEU A 3 -12.99 -10.21 11.53
N VAL A 4 -13.59 -9.66 12.59
CA VAL A 4 -14.79 -10.19 13.24
C VAL A 4 -15.94 -10.28 12.22
N ASN A 5 -16.16 -9.24 11.41
CA ASN A 5 -17.18 -9.28 10.37
C ASN A 5 -16.94 -10.38 9.32
N ARG A 6 -15.67 -10.61 8.93
CA ARG A 6 -15.32 -11.68 7.99
C ARG A 6 -15.59 -13.06 8.59
N GLN A 7 -15.24 -13.27 9.86
CA GLN A 7 -15.48 -14.55 10.54
C GLN A 7 -16.97 -14.78 10.80
N LEU A 8 -17.70 -13.75 11.21
CA LEU A 8 -19.16 -13.80 11.34
C LEU A 8 -19.82 -14.18 10.02
N ARG A 9 -19.42 -13.60 8.89
CA ARG A 9 -19.95 -13.97 7.56
C ARG A 9 -19.74 -15.45 7.21
N LYS A 10 -18.64 -16.06 7.68
CA LYS A 10 -18.38 -17.51 7.48
C LYS A 10 -19.19 -18.38 8.46
N ALA A 11 -19.37 -17.90 9.69
CA ALA A 11 -20.06 -18.63 10.74
C ALA A 11 -21.58 -18.58 10.60
N LEU A 12 -22.15 -17.45 10.18
CA LEU A 12 -23.60 -17.22 10.10
C LEU A 12 -24.38 -18.28 9.29
N PRO A 13 -23.93 -18.76 8.12
CA PRO A 13 -24.63 -19.83 7.39
C PRO A 13 -24.78 -21.14 8.18
N HIS A 14 -23.83 -21.42 9.07
CA HIS A 14 -23.78 -22.67 9.85
C HIS A 14 -24.27 -22.46 11.29
N ASN A 15 -24.32 -21.20 11.76
CA ASN A 15 -24.69 -20.83 13.11
C ASN A 15 -25.42 -19.47 13.13
N PRO A 16 -26.70 -19.43 12.73
CA PRO A 16 -27.43 -18.17 12.55
C PRO A 16 -27.59 -17.36 13.85
N GLY A 17 -27.64 -18.03 15.00
CA GLY A 17 -27.79 -17.39 16.31
C GLY A 17 -26.49 -16.85 16.91
N ILE A 18 -25.35 -16.97 16.23
CA ILE A 18 -24.04 -16.61 16.80
C ILE A 18 -23.93 -15.15 17.20
N LEU A 19 -24.52 -14.24 16.43
CA LEU A 19 -24.49 -12.81 16.72
C LEU A 19 -25.27 -12.48 18.00
N ALA A 20 -26.47 -13.05 18.13
CA ALA A 20 -27.33 -12.83 19.30
C ALA A 20 -26.69 -13.40 20.57
N ARG A 21 -26.05 -14.58 20.47
CA ARG A 21 -25.34 -15.17 21.62
C ARG A 21 -24.11 -14.36 22.02
N LEU A 22 -23.33 -13.86 21.06
CA LEU A 22 -22.19 -12.99 21.35
C LEU A 22 -22.62 -11.73 22.10
N HIS A 23 -23.66 -11.05 21.62
CA HIS A 23 -24.21 -9.86 22.28
C HIS A 23 -24.71 -10.18 23.69
N SER A 24 -25.59 -11.17 23.82
CA SER A 24 -26.20 -11.53 25.12
C SER A 24 -25.16 -11.99 26.14
N ALA A 25 -24.18 -12.78 25.72
CA ALA A 25 -23.10 -13.24 26.59
C ALA A 25 -22.22 -12.09 27.11
N PHE A 26 -21.95 -11.09 26.25
CA PHE A 26 -21.17 -9.94 26.65
C PHE A 26 -21.97 -8.99 27.53
N GLU A 27 -23.19 -8.65 27.14
CA GLU A 27 -24.10 -7.76 27.90
C GLU A 27 -24.40 -8.33 29.29
N GLU A 28 -24.57 -9.65 29.42
CA GLU A 28 -24.83 -10.29 30.71
C GLU A 28 -23.59 -10.34 31.61
N ALA A 29 -22.39 -10.41 31.04
CA ALA A 29 -21.13 -10.43 31.78
C ALA A 29 -20.59 -9.03 32.12
N ASP A 30 -20.95 -8.00 31.35
CA ASP A 30 -20.63 -6.59 31.58
C ASP A 30 -21.60 -5.97 32.59
N VAL A 31 -21.53 -6.45 33.84
CA VAL A 31 -22.45 -6.03 34.91
C VAL A 31 -22.36 -4.53 35.24
N GLU A 32 -21.24 -3.89 34.89
CA GLU A 32 -20.99 -2.47 35.13
C GLU A 32 -21.39 -1.58 33.94
N GLY A 33 -21.74 -2.18 32.79
CA GLY A 33 -22.11 -1.48 31.56
C GLY A 33 -20.98 -0.62 30.99
N THR A 34 -19.73 -1.04 31.19
CA THR A 34 -18.53 -0.27 30.83
C THR A 34 -18.07 -0.52 29.39
N GLY A 35 -18.60 -1.57 28.75
CA GLY A 35 -18.10 -2.09 27.49
C GLY A 35 -16.84 -2.95 27.65
N LEU A 36 -16.46 -3.33 28.87
CA LEU A 36 -15.28 -4.11 29.21
C LEU A 36 -15.62 -5.22 30.21
N LEU A 37 -15.10 -6.43 29.98
CA LEU A 37 -15.26 -7.55 30.90
C LEU A 37 -14.03 -7.69 31.79
N HIS A 38 -14.22 -7.54 33.11
CA HIS A 38 -13.18 -7.89 34.08
C HIS A 38 -12.87 -9.39 34.06
N ARG A 39 -11.61 -9.74 34.37
CA ARG A 39 -11.09 -11.12 34.35
C ARG A 39 -11.97 -12.15 35.05
N ASP A 40 -12.56 -11.76 36.17
CA ASP A 40 -13.40 -12.66 36.98
C ASP A 40 -14.66 -13.10 36.24
N HIS A 41 -15.11 -12.36 35.22
CA HIS A 41 -16.35 -12.62 34.49
C HIS A 41 -16.13 -13.33 33.15
N TRP A 42 -14.86 -13.55 32.73
CA TRP A 42 -14.58 -14.17 31.44
C TRP A 42 -15.14 -15.59 31.34
N GLN A 43 -14.96 -16.41 32.39
CA GLN A 43 -15.43 -17.79 32.39
C GLN A 43 -16.95 -17.86 32.18
N GLN A 44 -17.70 -16.96 32.82
CA GLN A 44 -19.14 -16.82 32.64
C GLN A 44 -19.47 -16.40 31.20
N ALA A 45 -18.83 -15.32 30.71
CA ALA A 45 -19.10 -14.79 29.37
C ALA A 45 -18.85 -15.84 28.27
N PHE A 46 -17.71 -16.54 28.30
CA PHE A 46 -17.40 -17.60 27.34
C PHE A 46 -18.36 -18.78 27.48
N GLY A 47 -18.74 -19.14 28.71
CA GLY A 47 -19.75 -20.16 28.99
C GLY A 47 -21.11 -19.86 28.35
N ILE A 48 -21.61 -18.62 28.49
CA ILE A 48 -22.88 -18.18 27.87
C ILE A 48 -22.77 -18.21 26.34
N ALA A 49 -21.62 -17.82 25.79
CA ALA A 49 -21.36 -17.91 24.35
C ALA A 49 -21.24 -19.35 23.82
N GLY A 50 -21.19 -20.36 24.71
CA GLY A 50 -21.12 -21.77 24.36
C GLY A 50 -19.73 -22.26 23.97
N VAL A 51 -18.68 -21.58 24.44
CA VAL A 51 -17.28 -21.97 24.21
C VAL A 51 -16.51 -22.07 25.53
N CYS A 52 -15.48 -22.92 25.56
CA CYS A 52 -14.57 -22.91 26.70
C CYS A 52 -13.69 -21.66 26.65
N GLN A 53 -13.37 -21.11 27.83
CA GLN A 53 -12.41 -20.04 27.93
C GLN A 53 -11.05 -20.50 27.35
N PRO A 54 -10.45 -19.76 26.39
CA PRO A 54 -9.16 -20.11 25.82
C PRO A 54 -8.03 -20.17 26.87
N SER A 55 -7.09 -21.09 26.71
CA SER A 55 -5.85 -21.17 27.50
C SER A 55 -4.78 -20.15 27.09
N ASN A 56 -4.90 -19.63 25.86
CA ASN A 56 -3.97 -18.67 25.27
C ASN A 56 -4.27 -17.26 25.79
N VAL A 57 -3.31 -16.33 25.75
CA VAL A 57 -3.43 -14.97 26.29
C VAL A 57 -4.67 -14.25 25.72
N ILE A 58 -5.77 -14.21 26.50
CA ILE A 58 -7.03 -13.50 26.21
C ILE A 58 -6.85 -11.99 26.42
N ASP A 59 -6.03 -11.65 27.41
CA ASP A 59 -5.69 -10.28 27.79
C ASP A 59 -4.40 -9.86 27.09
N LEU A 60 -4.56 -9.30 25.89
CA LEU A 60 -3.46 -9.00 24.98
C LEU A 60 -2.56 -7.86 25.48
N ASN A 61 -3.10 -6.95 26.29
CA ASN A 61 -2.41 -5.78 26.83
C ASN A 61 -2.04 -5.92 28.31
N GLY A 62 -2.54 -6.94 29.00
CA GLY A 62 -2.20 -7.26 30.39
C GLY A 62 -2.93 -6.40 31.43
N ASP A 63 -4.04 -5.75 31.05
CA ASP A 63 -4.76 -4.82 31.95
C ASP A 63 -5.86 -5.51 32.77
N GLY A 64 -6.11 -6.81 32.53
CA GLY A 64 -7.14 -7.59 33.21
C GLY A 64 -8.55 -7.40 32.65
N TYR A 65 -8.71 -6.67 31.55
CA TYR A 65 -10.00 -6.41 30.91
C TYR A 65 -10.07 -7.00 29.50
N LEU A 66 -11.28 -7.30 29.06
CA LEU A 66 -11.56 -7.81 27.72
C LEU A 66 -12.67 -7.00 27.07
N ASP A 67 -12.37 -6.33 25.95
CA ASP A 67 -13.37 -5.62 25.17
C ASP A 67 -14.24 -6.57 24.33
N TYR A 68 -15.36 -6.06 23.80
CA TYR A 68 -16.27 -6.85 22.96
C TYR A 68 -15.56 -7.45 21.73
N TYR A 69 -14.59 -6.73 21.18
CA TYR A 69 -13.84 -7.19 20.01
C TYR A 69 -12.99 -8.43 20.33
N GLY A 70 -12.20 -8.39 21.40
CA GLY A 70 -11.38 -9.49 21.88
C GLY A 70 -12.25 -10.70 22.27
N PHE A 71 -13.33 -10.46 23.01
CA PHE A 71 -14.30 -11.50 23.35
C PHE A 71 -14.86 -12.19 22.10
N ALA A 72 -15.38 -11.42 21.14
CA ALA A 72 -15.96 -11.96 19.92
C ALA A 72 -14.92 -12.72 19.07
N CYS A 73 -13.70 -12.21 18.97
CA CYS A 73 -12.61 -12.89 18.27
C CYS A 73 -12.34 -14.29 18.87
N HIS A 74 -12.26 -14.40 20.19
CA HIS A 74 -12.01 -15.66 20.87
C HIS A 74 -13.17 -16.66 20.76
N VAL A 75 -14.42 -16.20 20.89
CA VAL A 75 -15.61 -17.05 20.66
C VAL A 75 -15.65 -17.58 19.22
N LEU A 76 -15.20 -16.77 18.26
CA LEU A 76 -15.11 -17.16 16.85
C LEU A 76 -13.87 -18.03 16.54
N GLY A 77 -13.09 -18.43 17.54
CA GLY A 77 -11.92 -19.29 17.38
C GLY A 77 -10.70 -18.59 16.75
N THR A 78 -10.59 -17.27 16.91
CA THR A 78 -9.41 -16.54 16.44
C THR A 78 -8.22 -16.80 17.37
N GLU A 79 -7.14 -17.33 16.82
CA GLU A 79 -5.87 -17.49 17.54
C GLU A 79 -5.10 -16.17 17.58
N SER A 80 -4.44 -15.88 18.70
CA SER A 80 -3.51 -14.76 18.80
C SER A 80 -2.12 -15.16 18.32
N HIS A 81 -1.41 -14.20 17.74
CA HIS A 81 -0.06 -14.38 17.23
C HIS A 81 0.93 -13.49 17.99
N THR A 82 2.07 -14.06 18.37
CA THR A 82 3.15 -13.30 18.98
C THR A 82 3.74 -12.30 17.99
N VAL A 83 4.03 -11.11 18.49
CA VAL A 83 4.72 -10.03 17.77
C VAL A 83 6.01 -9.72 18.50
N GLU A 84 7.12 -9.78 17.77
CA GLU A 84 8.46 -9.55 18.31
C GLU A 84 9.20 -8.50 17.49
N LEU A 85 10.14 -7.83 18.14
CA LEU A 85 11.09 -6.91 17.52
C LEU A 85 12.45 -7.60 17.45
N ALA A 86 12.90 -7.90 16.24
CA ALA A 86 14.27 -8.35 15.98
C ALA A 86 15.18 -7.13 15.87
N LEU A 87 16.29 -7.14 16.62
CA LEU A 87 17.26 -6.05 16.65
C LEU A 87 18.64 -6.55 16.23
N TYR A 88 19.22 -5.86 15.26
CA TYR A 88 20.53 -6.14 14.70
C TYR A 88 21.45 -4.96 14.97
N ASP A 89 22.56 -5.20 15.67
CA ASP A 89 23.56 -4.17 15.90
C ASP A 89 24.48 -4.03 14.66
N LEU A 90 24.22 -3.00 13.85
CA LEU A 90 25.01 -2.67 12.67
C LEU A 90 26.46 -2.32 12.98
N SER A 91 26.77 -1.96 14.23
CA SER A 91 28.13 -1.69 14.68
C SER A 91 28.90 -2.94 15.09
N GLN A 92 28.23 -4.10 15.19
CA GLN A 92 28.81 -5.36 15.69
C GLN A 92 29.49 -5.19 17.05
N GLY A 93 28.85 -4.49 17.97
CA GLY A 93 29.35 -4.22 19.33
C GLY A 93 30.25 -2.99 19.45
N ALA A 94 30.62 -2.34 18.35
CA ALA A 94 31.49 -1.16 18.37
C ALA A 94 30.81 0.09 18.95
N ALA A 95 29.46 0.19 18.87
CA ALA A 95 28.70 1.35 19.34
C ALA A 95 28.95 1.68 20.82
N LYS A 96 29.14 0.65 21.64
CA LYS A 96 29.38 0.77 23.10
C LYS A 96 30.67 1.53 23.44
N TRP A 97 31.60 1.59 22.49
CA TRP A 97 32.90 2.25 22.62
C TRP A 97 32.90 3.67 22.07
N VAL A 98 31.81 4.11 21.42
CA VAL A 98 31.70 5.48 20.93
C VAL A 98 31.55 6.43 22.12
N PRO A 99 32.46 7.42 22.30
CA PRO A 99 32.37 8.37 23.40
C PRO A 99 31.03 9.12 23.41
N ALA A 100 30.37 9.17 24.58
CA ALA A 100 29.06 9.84 24.73
C ALA A 100 29.09 11.33 24.32
N ALA A 101 30.24 12.00 24.46
CA ALA A 101 30.44 13.38 24.02
C ALA A 101 30.24 13.57 22.50
N LEU A 102 30.52 12.54 21.70
CA LEU A 102 30.30 12.58 20.25
C LEU A 102 28.84 12.34 19.86
N LEU A 103 28.01 11.86 20.79
CA LEU A 103 26.63 11.43 20.59
C LEU A 103 25.63 12.30 21.38
N GLY A 104 26.00 13.55 21.66
CA GLY A 104 25.15 14.48 22.39
C GLY A 104 24.89 14.09 23.86
N GLY A 105 25.77 13.31 24.47
CA GLY A 105 25.66 12.87 25.87
C GLY A 105 25.01 11.49 26.06
N HIS A 106 24.58 10.83 24.99
CA HIS A 106 23.96 9.51 25.05
C HIS A 106 24.98 8.39 24.82
N LYS A 107 24.78 7.25 25.50
CA LYS A 107 25.55 6.02 25.27
C LYS A 107 24.64 5.02 24.54
N PHE A 108 25.10 4.49 23.42
CA PHE A 108 24.36 3.49 22.65
C PHE A 108 24.87 2.08 22.99
N ASP A 109 23.96 1.18 23.32
CA ASP A 109 24.28 -0.24 23.42
C ASP A 109 24.44 -0.91 22.05
N GLY A 110 23.97 -0.27 20.98
CA GLY A 110 24.07 -0.74 19.60
C GLY A 110 23.58 0.32 18.61
N ILE A 111 23.99 0.21 17.35
CA ILE A 111 23.34 0.91 16.24
C ILE A 111 22.31 -0.05 15.68
N TRP A 112 21.04 0.18 15.99
CA TRP A 112 19.97 -0.78 15.80
C TRP A 112 19.36 -0.64 14.41
N HIS A 113 19.43 -1.70 13.63
CA HIS A 113 18.45 -2.01 12.60
C HIS A 113 17.36 -2.89 13.22
N SER A 114 16.09 -2.68 12.84
CA SER A 114 14.99 -3.47 13.38
C SER A 114 14.03 -4.03 12.33
N GLY A 115 13.47 -5.20 12.65
CA GLY A 115 12.40 -5.86 11.91
C GLY A 115 11.30 -6.35 12.85
N ILE A 116 10.06 -6.41 12.36
CA ILE A 116 8.92 -6.99 13.10
C ILE A 116 8.75 -8.44 12.70
N ARG A 117 8.86 -9.35 13.67
CA ARG A 117 8.55 -10.77 13.51
C ARG A 117 7.12 -11.04 13.91
N ALA A 118 6.33 -11.53 12.96
CA ALA A 118 4.95 -11.96 13.16
C ALA A 118 4.58 -12.97 12.08
N PHE A 119 3.66 -13.89 12.38
CA PHE A 119 3.15 -14.88 11.41
C PHE A 119 4.23 -15.72 10.73
N GLY A 120 5.31 -16.06 11.45
CA GLY A 120 6.45 -16.84 10.93
C GLY A 120 7.31 -16.11 9.89
N LYS A 121 7.18 -14.78 9.79
CA LYS A 121 7.91 -13.92 8.86
C LYS A 121 8.54 -12.76 9.60
N GLU A 122 9.50 -12.11 8.96
CA GLU A 122 10.07 -10.84 9.39
C GLU A 122 9.80 -9.75 8.34
N TYR A 123 9.30 -8.61 8.81
CA TYR A 123 8.95 -7.44 8.02
C TYR A 123 9.89 -6.29 8.38
N TRP A 124 10.55 -5.72 7.38
CA TRP A 124 11.53 -4.66 7.59
C TRP A 124 11.59 -3.70 6.38
N PHE A 125 12.18 -2.52 6.58
CA PHE A 125 12.29 -1.49 5.55
C PHE A 125 13.75 -1.21 5.20
N GLY A 126 14.10 -1.45 3.94
CA GLY A 126 15.46 -1.32 3.40
C GLY A 126 15.51 -0.61 2.05
N GLY A 127 14.65 0.39 1.85
CA GLY A 127 14.38 0.98 0.52
C GLY A 127 13.20 0.34 -0.19
N ALA A 128 12.70 -0.78 0.30
CA ALA A 128 11.36 -1.26 0.02
C ALA A 128 10.82 -1.89 1.30
N ILE A 129 9.50 -2.11 1.36
CA ILE A 129 8.92 -2.98 2.36
C ILE A 129 9.26 -4.42 1.96
N LEU A 130 10.02 -5.10 2.80
CA LEU A 130 10.55 -6.43 2.55
C LEU A 130 9.92 -7.43 3.52
N GLU A 131 9.53 -8.58 2.98
CA GLU A 131 9.14 -9.76 3.75
C GLU A 131 10.20 -10.85 3.56
N SER A 132 10.75 -11.33 4.66
CA SER A 132 11.77 -12.37 4.72
C SER A 132 11.36 -13.51 5.65
N LYS A 133 12.01 -14.68 5.52
CA LYS A 133 11.99 -15.67 6.60
C LYS A 133 12.91 -15.20 7.72
N GLN A 134 12.66 -15.66 8.94
CA GLN A 134 13.39 -15.19 10.13
C GLN A 134 14.87 -15.62 10.15
N ASP A 135 15.18 -16.68 9.41
CA ASP A 135 16.52 -17.27 9.20
C ASP A 135 17.21 -16.74 7.92
N ASP A 136 16.55 -15.85 7.17
CA ASP A 136 17.00 -15.39 5.85
C ASP A 136 16.94 -13.86 5.78
N ILE A 137 17.77 -13.22 6.62
CA ILE A 137 17.90 -11.77 6.77
C ILE A 137 19.33 -11.35 6.39
N PRO A 138 19.54 -10.28 5.61
CA PRO A 138 20.87 -9.83 5.19
C PRO A 138 21.83 -9.47 6.33
N PHE A 139 21.31 -9.29 7.54
CA PHE A 139 22.05 -8.89 8.73
C PHE A 139 22.46 -10.09 9.62
N GLY A 140 22.13 -11.33 9.21
CA GLY A 140 22.39 -12.54 10.00
C GLY A 140 21.38 -12.75 11.13
N GLU A 141 21.82 -13.33 12.24
CA GLU A 141 20.99 -13.53 13.43
C GLU A 141 20.82 -12.22 14.22
N PRO A 142 19.62 -11.97 14.81
CA PRO A 142 19.40 -10.79 15.61
C PRO A 142 20.25 -10.81 16.87
N THR A 143 20.89 -9.68 17.16
CA THR A 143 21.61 -9.46 18.43
C THR A 143 20.66 -9.57 19.63
N ARG A 144 19.40 -9.16 19.47
CA ARG A 144 18.37 -9.26 20.50
C ARG A 144 16.99 -9.40 19.88
N VAL A 145 16.16 -10.27 20.44
CA VAL A 145 14.73 -10.36 20.11
C VAL A 145 13.93 -9.91 21.33
N VAL A 146 13.04 -8.94 21.14
CA VAL A 146 12.17 -8.41 22.19
C VAL A 146 10.74 -8.81 21.89
N GLN A 147 10.14 -9.62 22.77
CA GLN A 147 8.71 -9.94 22.66
C GLN A 147 7.88 -8.68 22.99
N LEU A 148 7.19 -8.13 21.99
CA LEU A 148 6.41 -6.92 22.16
C LEU A 148 5.00 -7.20 22.68
N GLY A 149 4.39 -8.32 22.30
CA GLY A 149 3.05 -8.70 22.74
C GLY A 149 2.39 -9.71 21.82
N SER A 150 1.05 -9.74 21.83
CA SER A 150 0.25 -10.63 20.99
C SER A 150 -0.82 -9.85 20.24
N THR A 151 -1.17 -10.30 19.03
CA THR A 151 -2.18 -9.68 18.17
C THR A 151 -3.24 -10.69 17.73
N LEU A 152 -4.49 -10.25 17.65
CA LEU A 152 -5.57 -11.01 17.00
C LEU A 152 -5.69 -10.72 15.50
N ARG A 153 -4.91 -9.76 14.98
CA ARG A 153 -4.93 -9.42 13.55
C ARG A 153 -4.36 -10.57 12.74
N THR A 154 -4.84 -10.74 11.51
CA THR A 154 -4.30 -11.77 10.60
C THR A 154 -3.16 -11.24 9.75
N ARG A 155 -2.38 -12.16 9.18
CA ARG A 155 -1.36 -11.82 8.19
C ARG A 155 -1.93 -11.09 6.98
N GLU A 156 -3.13 -11.44 6.52
CA GLU A 156 -3.79 -10.75 5.41
C GLU A 156 -4.11 -9.30 5.75
N GLU A 157 -4.51 -9.02 6.99
CA GLU A 157 -4.75 -7.65 7.46
C GLU A 157 -3.44 -6.86 7.55
N LEU A 158 -2.35 -7.48 8.01
CA LEU A 158 -1.01 -6.87 7.98
C LEU A 158 -0.58 -6.59 6.54
N LEU A 159 -0.72 -7.53 5.62
CA LEU A 159 -0.35 -7.31 4.22
C LEU A 159 -1.25 -6.29 3.52
N GLU A 160 -2.53 -6.23 3.88
CA GLU A 160 -3.43 -5.16 3.45
C GLU A 160 -2.89 -3.84 3.96
N PHE A 161 -2.65 -3.68 5.26
CA PHE A 161 -2.09 -2.49 5.89
C PHE A 161 -0.74 -2.06 5.29
N LEU A 162 0.18 -2.99 5.06
CA LEU A 162 1.48 -2.70 4.47
C LEU A 162 1.35 -2.12 3.06
N ARG A 163 0.52 -2.73 2.21
CA ARG A 163 0.28 -2.23 0.86
C ARG A 163 -0.43 -0.89 0.91
N ASN A 164 -1.48 -0.82 1.71
CA ASN A 164 -2.46 0.23 1.65
C ASN A 164 -1.96 1.49 2.36
N ASP A 165 -1.51 1.34 3.59
CA ASP A 165 -1.33 2.46 4.50
C ASP A 165 0.17 2.78 4.68
N VAL A 166 1.01 1.75 4.77
CA VAL A 166 2.45 1.94 5.03
C VAL A 166 3.23 2.28 3.76
N TYR A 167 2.93 1.65 2.61
CA TYR A 167 3.70 1.85 1.37
C TYR A 167 3.72 3.32 0.89
N ILE A 168 2.69 4.11 1.24
CA ILE A 168 2.62 5.54 0.90
C ILE A 168 3.88 6.26 1.39
N ASP A 169 4.26 6.01 2.63
CA ASP A 169 5.44 6.61 3.24
C ASP A 169 6.69 5.79 2.99
N TYR A 170 6.60 4.47 2.93
CA TYR A 170 7.73 3.54 2.87
C TYR A 170 7.86 2.87 1.49
N ASN A 171 8.41 3.62 0.53
CA ASN A 171 8.68 3.19 -0.85
C ASN A 171 10.14 3.47 -1.28
N PRO A 172 10.59 2.99 -2.45
CA PRO A 172 11.98 3.19 -2.93
C PRO A 172 12.46 4.63 -3.01
N ASN A 173 11.57 5.59 -3.21
CA ASN A 173 11.96 7.00 -3.31
C ASN A 173 11.95 7.73 -1.96
N SER A 174 11.65 7.03 -0.87
CA SER A 174 11.31 7.64 0.42
C SER A 174 12.30 7.33 1.54
N TYR A 175 13.23 6.39 1.31
CA TYR A 175 14.16 5.94 2.34
C TYR A 175 15.06 7.07 2.80
N ASP A 176 15.15 7.25 4.12
CA ASP A 176 16.11 8.14 4.72
C ASP A 176 16.50 7.66 6.13
N VAL A 177 17.80 7.43 6.33
CA VAL A 177 18.35 6.86 7.57
C VAL A 177 18.01 7.69 8.82
N LEU A 178 17.69 8.99 8.71
CA LEU A 178 17.38 9.86 9.85
C LEU A 178 15.89 10.18 10.01
N ARG A 179 15.09 10.05 8.95
CA ARG A 179 13.70 10.53 8.94
C ARG A 179 12.69 9.45 8.62
N ARG A 180 13.12 8.37 7.96
CA ARG A 180 12.26 7.30 7.48
C ARG A 180 13.07 6.04 7.18
N ASN A 181 13.38 5.31 8.25
CA ASN A 181 14.21 4.12 8.23
C ASN A 181 13.44 2.92 8.81
N CYS A 182 14.14 1.79 8.97
CA CYS A 182 13.60 0.56 9.56
C CYS A 182 12.96 0.75 10.95
N ASN A 183 13.54 1.57 11.84
CA ASN A 183 13.00 1.77 13.19
C ASN A 183 11.64 2.48 13.17
N HIS A 184 11.48 3.49 12.32
CA HIS A 184 10.20 4.16 12.11
C HIS A 184 9.16 3.17 11.57
N PHE A 185 9.55 2.37 10.57
CA PHE A 185 8.71 1.35 9.98
C PHE A 185 8.27 0.30 11.02
N SER A 186 9.21 -0.26 11.79
CA SER A 186 8.92 -1.23 12.84
C SER A 186 8.00 -0.67 13.90
N ASN A 187 8.14 0.62 14.25
CA ASN A 187 7.24 1.28 15.18
C ASN A 187 5.81 1.42 14.64
N GLU A 188 5.63 1.73 13.35
CA GLU A 188 4.30 1.78 12.72
C GLU A 188 3.63 0.39 12.72
N LEU A 189 4.39 -0.66 12.40
CA LEU A 189 3.89 -2.03 12.43
C LEU A 189 3.54 -2.49 13.85
N ALA A 190 4.40 -2.19 14.83
CA ALA A 190 4.14 -2.51 16.24
C ALA A 190 2.84 -1.84 16.72
N GLN A 191 2.67 -0.55 16.45
CA GLN A 191 1.44 0.18 16.80
C GLN A 191 0.21 -0.40 16.11
N PHE A 192 0.31 -0.74 14.82
CA PHE A 192 -0.80 -1.37 14.11
C PHE A 192 -1.15 -2.74 14.71
N LEU A 193 -0.17 -3.59 14.97
CA LEU A 193 -0.40 -4.95 15.45
C LEU A 193 -0.84 -4.99 16.92
N LEU A 194 -0.34 -4.06 17.75
CA LEU A 194 -0.43 -4.10 19.21
C LEU A 194 -1.12 -2.85 19.80
N HIS A 195 -2.16 -2.35 19.12
CA HIS A 195 -3.05 -1.30 19.66
C HIS A 195 -2.32 -0.03 20.13
N GLY A 196 -1.39 0.48 19.32
CA GLY A 196 -0.65 1.70 19.61
C GLY A 196 0.59 1.52 20.48
N LYS A 197 0.92 0.28 20.89
CA LYS A 197 2.17 0.00 21.59
C LYS A 197 3.39 0.37 20.72
N GLN A 198 4.32 1.10 21.30
CA GLN A 198 5.56 1.51 20.65
C GLN A 198 6.67 0.48 20.84
N ILE A 199 7.67 0.53 19.96
CA ILE A 199 8.94 -0.19 20.16
C ILE A 199 9.74 0.43 21.31
N PRO A 200 10.75 -0.27 21.88
CA PRO A 200 11.58 0.25 22.96
C PRO A 200 12.19 1.62 22.64
N GLU A 201 12.19 2.51 23.62
CA GLU A 201 12.60 3.91 23.47
C GLU A 201 14.02 4.06 22.92
N GLU A 202 14.95 3.19 23.32
CA GLU A 202 16.34 3.17 22.84
C GLU A 202 16.48 2.95 21.33
N VAL A 203 15.51 2.29 20.70
CA VAL A 203 15.46 2.06 19.25
C VAL A 203 14.68 3.19 18.57
N LEU A 204 13.56 3.61 19.19
CA LEU A 204 12.70 4.68 18.71
C LEU A 204 13.43 6.03 18.62
N MET A 205 14.23 6.37 19.63
CA MET A 205 14.90 7.66 19.76
C MET A 205 16.24 7.75 19.02
N GLN A 206 16.75 6.61 18.54
CA GLN A 206 18.04 6.53 17.86
C GLN A 206 18.19 7.51 16.67
N PRO A 207 17.18 7.71 15.79
CA PRO A 207 17.28 8.69 14.71
C PRO A 207 17.40 10.13 15.20
N GLU A 208 16.71 10.51 16.28
CA GLU A 208 16.80 11.86 16.85
C GLU A 208 18.18 12.11 17.47
N TRP A 209 18.70 11.14 18.22
CA TRP A 209 20.05 11.19 18.76
C TRP A 209 21.12 11.18 17.65
N ALA A 210 20.87 10.52 16.52
CA ALA A 210 21.77 10.54 15.37
C ALA A 210 21.78 11.91 14.65
N LYS A 211 20.67 12.67 14.64
CA LYS A 211 20.61 14.01 14.00
C LYS A 211 21.52 15.04 14.65
N THR A 212 21.79 14.90 15.95
CA THR A 212 22.67 15.79 16.71
C THR A 212 24.15 15.47 16.48
N THR A 213 24.45 14.30 15.92
CA THR A 213 25.80 13.81 15.67
C THR A 213 26.31 14.32 14.31
N SER A 214 27.35 15.16 14.31
CA SER A 214 27.89 15.79 13.08
C SER A 214 28.39 14.79 12.05
N ILE A 215 28.95 13.65 12.49
CA ILE A 215 29.50 12.64 11.58
C ILE A 215 28.41 11.88 10.80
N VAL A 216 27.23 11.67 11.39
CA VAL A 216 26.11 10.99 10.72
C VAL A 216 25.55 11.85 9.59
N ARG A 217 25.57 13.19 9.74
CA ARG A 217 25.17 14.11 8.66
C ARG A 217 26.08 14.00 7.43
N VAL A 218 27.38 13.79 7.64
CA VAL A 218 28.36 13.61 6.56
C VAL A 218 28.21 12.23 5.91
N LEU A 219 27.98 11.18 6.70
CA LEU A 219 27.86 9.81 6.21
C LEU A 219 26.46 9.45 5.66
N ARG A 220 25.47 10.32 5.86
CA ARG A 220 24.07 10.10 5.44
C ARG A 220 23.90 9.60 4.00
N PRO A 221 24.59 10.13 2.97
CA PRO A 221 24.44 9.63 1.61
C PRO A 221 24.87 8.17 1.46
N ALA A 222 25.99 7.78 2.08
CA ALA A 222 26.48 6.41 2.04
C ALA A 222 25.56 5.45 2.83
N LEU A 223 25.08 5.88 4.00
CA LEU A 223 24.13 5.11 4.80
C LEU A 223 22.78 4.93 4.09
N ASN A 224 22.27 5.96 3.42
CA ASN A 224 21.06 5.86 2.61
C ASN A 224 21.24 4.89 1.43
N HIS A 225 22.43 4.87 0.82
CA HIS A 225 22.71 3.92 -0.26
C HIS A 225 22.81 2.47 0.25
N TRP A 226 23.52 2.25 1.36
CA TRP A 226 23.69 0.92 1.94
C TRP A 226 22.38 0.36 2.50
N LEU A 227 21.70 1.10 3.37
CA LEU A 227 20.51 0.63 4.06
C LEU A 227 19.21 0.83 3.26
N GLY A 228 19.23 1.68 2.23
CA GLY A 228 18.12 1.91 1.31
C GLY A 228 18.27 1.22 -0.05
N GLY A 229 19.38 0.51 -0.29
CA GLY A 229 19.69 -0.11 -1.59
C GLY A 229 19.03 -1.48 -1.83
N PHE A 230 18.51 -2.14 -0.78
CA PHE A 230 17.96 -3.50 -0.89
C PHE A 230 16.73 -3.58 -1.80
N GLY A 231 15.97 -2.47 -1.94
CA GLY A 231 14.84 -2.40 -2.86
C GLY A 231 15.24 -2.53 -4.34
N ASP A 232 16.40 -2.01 -4.73
CA ASP A 232 16.88 -2.04 -6.12
C ASP A 232 17.48 -3.41 -6.47
N GLU A 233 18.21 -4.07 -5.54
CA GLU A 233 18.79 -5.41 -5.76
C GLU A 233 17.72 -6.49 -5.99
N VAL A 234 16.61 -6.43 -5.25
CA VAL A 234 15.48 -7.36 -5.40
C VAL A 234 14.70 -7.09 -6.70
N ALA A 235 14.60 -5.82 -7.14
CA ALA A 235 13.91 -5.46 -8.38
C ALA A 235 14.71 -5.76 -9.66
N CYS A 236 16.05 -5.85 -9.57
CA CYS A 236 16.95 -6.00 -10.71
C CYS A 236 17.35 -7.45 -11.06
N SER A 237 16.88 -8.47 -10.35
CA SER A 237 17.21 -9.88 -10.63
C SER A 237 16.25 -10.49 -11.68
N PRO A 238 16.62 -10.61 -12.98
CA PRO A 238 15.71 -11.05 -14.04
C PRO A 238 15.67 -12.58 -14.20
N THR A 239 16.44 -13.32 -13.41
CA THR A 239 16.68 -14.77 -13.56
C THR A 239 16.17 -15.61 -12.39
N ALA A 240 15.51 -15.01 -11.39
CA ALA A 240 14.90 -15.79 -10.32
C ALA A 240 13.56 -16.36 -10.81
N SER A 241 13.57 -17.64 -11.23
CA SER A 241 12.33 -18.39 -11.38
C SER A 241 11.50 -18.31 -10.08
N PRO A 242 10.15 -18.33 -10.14
CA PRO A 242 9.27 -18.16 -8.96
C PRO A 242 9.38 -19.25 -7.88
N CYS A 243 10.29 -20.22 -8.04
CA CYS A 243 10.40 -21.41 -7.22
C CYS A 243 11.61 -21.44 -6.27
N SER A 244 12.44 -20.38 -6.18
CA SER A 244 13.45 -20.30 -5.10
C SER A 244 12.90 -19.63 -3.84
N PRO A 245 12.88 -20.31 -2.68
CA PRO A 245 12.27 -19.82 -1.45
C PRO A 245 13.15 -18.85 -0.63
N SER A 246 14.17 -18.22 -1.24
CA SER A 246 15.28 -17.52 -0.57
C SER A 246 15.53 -16.09 -1.05
N THR A 247 14.51 -15.39 -1.59
CA THR A 247 14.65 -13.98 -2.00
C THR A 247 13.57 -13.13 -1.29
N PRO A 248 13.94 -12.00 -0.67
CA PRO A 248 12.97 -11.10 -0.05
C PRO A 248 11.89 -10.68 -1.04
N ARG A 249 10.63 -10.69 -0.62
CA ARG A 249 9.52 -10.26 -1.48
C ARG A 249 9.26 -8.77 -1.29
N ILE A 250 9.26 -8.01 -2.39
CA ILE A 250 8.83 -6.61 -2.38
C ILE A 250 7.32 -6.57 -2.22
N VAL A 251 6.85 -5.87 -1.19
CA VAL A 251 5.45 -5.46 -1.09
C VAL A 251 5.29 -4.16 -1.86
N SER A 252 4.58 -4.24 -2.98
CA SER A 252 4.31 -3.12 -3.88
C SER A 252 2.80 -3.04 -4.13
N ARG A 253 2.34 -1.88 -4.60
CA ARG A 253 0.92 -1.57 -4.74
C ARG A 253 0.62 -0.91 -6.09
N ILE A 254 -0.52 -1.26 -6.66
CA ILE A 254 -1.14 -0.51 -7.76
C ILE A 254 -1.61 0.83 -7.18
N ASP A 255 -1.08 1.93 -7.73
CA ASP A 255 -1.47 3.30 -7.39
C ASP A 255 -2.99 3.43 -7.31
N ASP A 256 -3.43 3.89 -6.14
CA ASP A 256 -4.80 3.94 -5.69
C ASP A 256 -5.48 5.27 -6.06
N MET A 257 -4.83 6.07 -6.89
CA MET A 257 -5.26 7.40 -7.29
C MET A 257 -5.17 8.44 -6.16
N THR A 258 -4.82 8.07 -4.92
CA THR A 258 -4.68 9.03 -3.81
C THR A 258 -3.56 10.03 -4.10
N GLN A 259 -2.43 9.55 -4.64
CA GLN A 259 -1.32 10.44 -4.98
C GLN A 259 -1.67 11.38 -6.15
N GLU A 260 -2.39 10.86 -7.14
CA GLU A 260 -2.87 11.67 -8.26
C GLU A 260 -3.92 12.71 -7.83
N TRP A 261 -4.82 12.32 -6.93
CA TRP A 261 -5.77 13.20 -6.28
C TRP A 261 -5.04 14.32 -5.51
N ARG A 262 -4.03 13.98 -4.69
CA ARG A 262 -3.18 14.97 -3.99
C ARG A 262 -2.50 15.94 -4.97
N ASN A 263 -2.00 15.44 -6.09
CA ASN A 263 -1.34 16.25 -7.11
C ASN A 263 -2.30 17.28 -7.77
N ARG A 264 -3.62 17.12 -7.62
CA ARG A 264 -4.67 17.97 -8.18
C ARG A 264 -5.40 18.82 -7.15
N LEU A 265 -4.98 18.76 -5.89
CA LEU A 265 -5.46 19.64 -4.84
C LEU A 265 -5.14 21.11 -5.17
N GLN A 266 -6.11 21.97 -4.88
CA GLN A 266 -6.09 23.41 -5.09
C GLN A 266 -6.45 24.15 -3.79
N VAL A 267 -6.13 25.45 -3.75
CA VAL A 267 -6.56 26.33 -2.67
C VAL A 267 -8.09 26.35 -2.61
N GLY A 268 -8.64 26.20 -1.41
CA GLY A 268 -10.07 26.17 -1.16
C GLY A 268 -10.65 24.75 -0.98
N ASP A 269 -9.94 23.70 -1.39
CA ASP A 269 -10.38 22.31 -1.20
C ASP A 269 -10.49 21.97 0.29
N THR A 270 -11.54 21.20 0.62
CA THR A 270 -11.75 20.61 1.95
C THR A 270 -11.29 19.16 1.92
N VAL A 271 -10.40 18.80 2.84
CA VAL A 271 -9.75 17.48 2.90
C VAL A 271 -9.70 16.99 4.34
N LEU A 272 -9.42 15.69 4.52
CA LEU A 272 -9.00 15.16 5.80
C LEU A 272 -7.49 15.34 5.97
N HIS A 273 -7.06 15.80 7.13
CA HIS A 273 -5.64 15.90 7.52
C HIS A 273 -5.36 14.99 8.70
N ARG A 274 -4.27 14.22 8.59
CA ARG A 274 -3.68 13.48 9.71
C ARG A 274 -2.17 13.34 9.49
N ALA A 275 -1.38 13.60 10.52
CA ALA A 275 0.07 13.52 10.44
C ALA A 275 0.56 12.06 10.50
N ARG A 276 -0.06 11.24 11.36
CA ARG A 276 0.24 9.81 11.49
C ARG A 276 -1.00 8.98 11.24
N PHE A 277 -0.80 7.70 10.91
CA PHE A 277 -1.89 6.75 10.73
C PHE A 277 -2.81 6.66 11.94
N ILE A 278 -2.21 6.62 13.13
CA ILE A 278 -2.90 6.49 14.41
C ILE A 278 -3.66 7.75 14.83
N ASP A 279 -3.36 8.88 14.21
CA ASP A 279 -3.99 10.15 14.58
C ASP A 279 -5.42 10.18 14.03
N ARG A 280 -6.35 10.67 14.87
CA ARG A 280 -7.71 10.99 14.41
C ARG A 280 -7.63 12.10 13.36
N PRO A 281 -8.23 11.93 12.17
CA PRO A 281 -8.15 12.95 11.15
C PRO A 281 -9.05 14.14 11.46
N TRP A 282 -8.60 15.31 11.00
CA TRP A 282 -9.33 16.57 11.07
C TRP A 282 -9.88 16.93 9.70
N VAL A 283 -11.09 17.49 9.65
CA VAL A 283 -11.58 18.15 8.44
C VAL A 283 -10.92 19.52 8.35
N VAL A 284 -10.16 19.74 7.28
CA VAL A 284 -9.36 20.96 7.11
C VAL A 284 -9.64 21.58 5.75
N ARG A 285 -9.42 22.89 5.66
CA ARG A 285 -9.48 23.63 4.39
C ARG A 285 -8.08 24.09 3.99
N ILE A 286 -7.71 23.85 2.75
CA ILE A 286 -6.45 24.34 2.16
C ILE A 286 -6.58 25.83 1.90
N VAL A 287 -5.69 26.64 2.48
CA VAL A 287 -5.67 28.11 2.30
C VAL A 287 -4.49 28.60 1.47
N ASP A 288 -3.39 27.83 1.42
CA ASP A 288 -2.27 28.09 0.51
C ASP A 288 -1.59 26.78 0.08
N LEU A 289 -0.90 26.80 -1.07
CA LEU A 289 -0.13 25.68 -1.60
C LEU A 289 1.26 26.14 -2.03
N ALA A 290 2.29 25.61 -1.35
CA ALA A 290 3.68 25.89 -1.66
C ALA A 290 4.35 24.69 -2.34
N ARG A 291 5.28 24.98 -3.26
CA ARG A 291 6.09 23.97 -3.96
C ARG A 291 7.56 24.23 -3.72
N THR A 292 8.23 23.29 -3.05
CA THR A 292 9.69 23.26 -2.92
C THR A 292 10.30 22.33 -3.98
N ARG A 293 11.64 22.31 -4.11
CA ARG A 293 12.36 21.47 -5.09
C ARG A 293 12.06 19.97 -4.95
N SER A 294 11.72 19.50 -3.74
CA SER A 294 11.49 18.08 -3.46
C SER A 294 10.08 17.74 -2.97
N HIS A 295 9.33 18.68 -2.38
CA HIS A 295 8.00 18.40 -1.80
C HIS A 295 6.99 19.52 -2.05
N ARG A 296 5.71 19.15 -2.16
CA ARG A 296 4.59 20.09 -2.07
C ARG A 296 4.10 20.13 -0.62
N THR A 297 3.79 21.32 -0.14
CA THR A 297 3.20 21.55 1.18
C THR A 297 1.99 22.48 1.05
N ALA A 298 1.13 22.49 2.05
CA ALA A 298 0.01 23.40 2.14
C ALA A 298 0.02 24.18 3.46
N GLU A 299 -0.65 25.32 3.44
CA GLU A 299 -1.19 25.94 4.65
C GLU A 299 -2.66 25.52 4.77
N ILE A 300 -3.05 25.12 5.97
CA ILE A 300 -4.41 24.63 6.27
C ILE A 300 -5.01 25.38 7.46
N VAL A 301 -6.34 25.46 7.46
CA VAL A 301 -7.13 25.99 8.56
C VAL A 301 -8.21 25.00 8.96
N PHE A 302 -8.42 24.81 10.27
CA PHE A 302 -9.45 23.93 10.80
C PHE A 302 -9.88 24.32 12.22
N PHE A 303 -10.97 23.71 12.69
CA PHE A 303 -11.47 23.90 14.05
C PHE A 303 -11.15 22.69 14.91
N ARG A 304 -10.70 22.93 16.16
CA ARG A 304 -10.57 21.87 17.17
C ARG A 304 -11.13 22.33 18.52
N PRO A 305 -11.57 21.41 19.39
CA PRO A 305 -11.96 21.77 20.75
C PRO A 305 -10.77 22.25 21.58
N THR A 306 -11.00 23.25 22.43
CA THR A 306 -9.99 23.80 23.34
C THR A 306 -9.76 22.86 24.52
N GLY A 307 -8.51 22.57 24.86
CA GLY A 307 -8.14 21.93 26.14
C GLY A 307 -8.04 20.40 26.18
N THR A 308 -8.30 19.68 25.09
CA THR A 308 -8.18 18.20 25.08
C THR A 308 -6.77 17.75 24.69
N ARG A 309 -6.05 17.09 25.61
CA ARG A 309 -5.02 16.11 25.25
C ARG A 309 -5.71 14.77 24.96
N TRP A 310 -5.07 13.89 24.18
CA TRP A 310 -5.60 12.57 23.81
C TRP A 310 -6.01 11.70 25.01
N GLU A 311 -5.43 11.95 26.19
CA GLU A 311 -5.70 11.22 27.42
C GLU A 311 -7.12 11.49 27.99
N ASP A 312 -7.80 12.56 27.54
CA ASP A 312 -9.11 12.99 28.08
C ASP A 312 -10.33 12.42 27.33
N VAL A 313 -10.14 11.37 26.52
CA VAL A 313 -11.21 10.76 25.68
C VAL A 313 -12.40 10.27 26.51
N GLN A 314 -12.18 9.89 27.78
CA GLN A 314 -13.24 9.50 28.70
C GLN A 314 -14.17 10.67 29.07
N SER A 315 -13.67 11.91 29.06
CA SER A 315 -14.46 13.14 29.22
C SER A 315 -15.22 13.53 27.94
N MET A 316 -14.78 13.05 26.77
CA MET A 316 -15.41 13.35 25.47
C MET A 316 -16.73 12.59 25.24
N LEU A 317 -16.94 11.45 25.93
CA LEU A 317 -18.16 10.64 25.83
C LEU A 317 -19.27 11.11 26.79
N SER A 318 -18.95 12.02 27.72
CA SER A 318 -19.91 12.66 28.61
C SER A 318 -20.71 13.74 27.86
N LEU A 319 -21.78 13.33 27.19
CA LEU A 319 -22.72 14.22 26.50
C LEU A 319 -23.31 15.26 27.48
N GLY A 320 -22.81 16.50 27.47
CA GLY A 320 -23.38 17.60 28.27
C GLY A 320 -22.58 18.91 28.33
N GLY A 321 -21.29 18.91 27.98
CA GLY A 321 -20.45 20.13 28.00
C GLY A 321 -20.61 21.00 26.73
N GLN A 322 -20.65 22.33 26.90
CA GLN A 322 -20.51 23.27 25.77
C GLN A 322 -19.06 23.24 25.27
N TRP A 323 -18.87 22.81 24.03
CA TRP A 323 -17.57 22.71 23.39
C TRP A 323 -17.08 24.12 23.04
N ARG A 324 -15.94 24.55 23.60
CA ARG A 324 -15.23 25.74 23.10
C ARG A 324 -14.36 25.29 21.93
N TRP A 325 -14.50 25.97 20.80
CA TRP A 325 -13.75 25.69 19.58
C TRP A 325 -12.69 26.76 19.37
N GLU A 326 -11.52 26.36 18.92
CA GLU A 326 -10.48 27.27 18.45
C GLU A 326 -10.17 27.05 16.97
N VAL A 327 -9.77 28.13 16.29
CA VAL A 327 -9.29 28.10 14.92
C VAL A 327 -7.80 27.80 14.94
N VAL A 328 -7.40 26.70 14.32
CA VAL A 328 -6.01 26.30 14.16
C VAL A 328 -5.56 26.60 12.74
N ARG A 329 -4.40 27.25 12.62
CA ARG A 329 -3.68 27.39 11.37
C ARG A 329 -2.38 26.61 11.44
N GLN A 330 -2.13 25.78 10.44
CA GLN A 330 -0.90 25.02 10.33
C GLN A 330 -0.26 25.25 8.97
N SER A 331 1.02 25.62 8.97
CA SER A 331 1.81 25.88 7.77
C SER A 331 2.75 24.70 7.48
N VAL A 332 3.18 24.60 6.22
CA VAL A 332 4.18 23.60 5.77
C VAL A 332 3.68 22.15 5.96
N VAL A 333 2.37 21.92 5.80
CA VAL A 333 1.77 20.58 5.91
C VAL A 333 2.06 19.78 4.64
N PRO A 334 2.75 18.64 4.71
CA PRO A 334 2.99 17.79 3.56
C PRO A 334 1.70 17.24 2.93
N LEU A 335 1.61 17.23 1.60
CA LEU A 335 0.42 16.74 0.90
C LEU A 335 0.13 15.24 1.14
N HIS A 336 1.12 14.43 1.54
CA HIS A 336 0.90 13.02 1.88
C HIS A 336 0.04 12.82 3.14
N GLU A 337 -0.07 13.86 3.98
CA GLU A 337 -0.94 13.88 5.16
C GLU A 337 -2.42 14.18 4.80
N PHE A 338 -2.72 14.43 3.51
CA PHE A 338 -4.09 14.69 3.05
C PHE A 338 -4.77 13.46 2.48
N PHE A 339 -6.05 13.37 2.82
CA PHE A 339 -6.93 12.26 2.46
C PHE A 339 -8.30 12.80 2.00
N PRO A 340 -8.98 12.06 1.12
CA PRO A 340 -10.30 12.45 0.62
C PRO A 340 -11.36 12.42 1.73
N LEU A 341 -12.24 13.43 1.77
CA LEU A 341 -13.38 13.51 2.70
C LEU A 341 -14.64 12.86 2.10
N LEU A 342 -14.78 11.53 2.19
CA LEU A 342 -15.93 10.82 1.61
C LEU A 342 -17.27 11.19 2.28
N ASP A 343 -18.38 11.11 1.52
CA ASP A 343 -19.72 11.49 2.00
C ASP A 343 -20.29 10.47 3.02
N GLU A 344 -19.95 9.19 2.87
CA GLU A 344 -20.05 8.26 3.98
C GLU A 344 -18.91 8.62 4.94
N ALA A 345 -19.25 8.98 6.19
CA ALA A 345 -18.33 9.46 7.21
C ALA A 345 -17.34 8.38 7.71
N GLU A 346 -16.71 7.66 6.78
CA GLU A 346 -15.52 6.86 7.00
C GLU A 346 -14.35 7.81 7.27
N THR A 347 -14.28 8.30 8.50
CA THR A 347 -13.09 8.97 9.06
C THR A 347 -11.85 8.07 9.06
N SER A 348 -11.95 6.83 8.56
CA SER A 348 -10.89 5.86 8.37
C SER A 348 -10.36 5.80 6.93
N VAL A 349 -10.82 6.66 6.01
CA VAL A 349 -10.37 6.63 4.60
C VAL A 349 -8.94 7.14 4.51
N GLN A 350 -8.02 6.21 4.29
CA GLN A 350 -6.59 6.48 4.14
C GLN A 350 -6.17 6.47 2.67
N ILE A 351 -7.09 6.04 1.82
CA ILE A 351 -6.83 5.57 0.48
C ILE A 351 -8.09 5.85 -0.30
N LEU A 352 -7.92 6.61 -1.37
CA LEU A 352 -8.89 6.58 -2.44
C LEU A 352 -8.78 5.19 -3.09
N LYS A 353 -9.87 4.45 -3.21
CA LYS A 353 -9.91 3.33 -4.14
C LYS A 353 -10.64 3.82 -5.37
N ALA A 354 -10.24 3.34 -6.54
CA ALA A 354 -10.93 3.68 -7.78
C ALA A 354 -12.45 3.41 -7.69
N GLY A 355 -12.87 2.34 -7.02
CA GLY A 355 -14.31 2.12 -6.77
C GLY A 355 -15.01 3.21 -5.95
N LEU A 356 -14.31 3.91 -5.05
CA LEU A 356 -14.87 4.98 -4.20
C LEU A 356 -15.08 6.29 -4.98
N THR A 357 -14.37 6.50 -6.10
CA THR A 357 -14.48 7.73 -6.89
C THR A 357 -15.66 7.74 -7.85
N LEU A 358 -16.16 6.56 -8.24
CA LEU A 358 -17.21 6.43 -9.25
C LEU A 358 -18.53 7.08 -8.84
N ASN A 359 -18.87 7.00 -7.55
CA ASN A 359 -20.14 7.50 -7.02
C ASN A 359 -19.97 8.82 -6.25
N ASN A 360 -18.79 9.45 -6.31
CA ASN A 360 -18.49 10.64 -5.53
C ASN A 360 -17.94 11.78 -6.38
N ASP A 361 -18.84 12.69 -6.75
CA ASP A 361 -18.57 13.84 -7.61
C ASP A 361 -17.50 14.78 -7.06
N ARG A 362 -17.35 14.88 -5.73
CA ARG A 362 -16.30 15.71 -5.14
C ARG A 362 -14.90 15.18 -5.49
N PHE A 363 -14.68 13.87 -5.42
CA PHE A 363 -13.38 13.26 -5.76
C PHE A 363 -13.16 13.14 -7.25
N GLY A 364 -14.17 12.66 -7.98
CA GLY A 364 -14.13 12.60 -9.43
C GLY A 364 -13.85 13.99 -10.02
N GLY A 365 -14.37 15.06 -9.41
CA GLY A 365 -14.12 16.44 -9.80
C GLY A 365 -12.65 16.84 -9.64
N VAL A 366 -12.03 16.53 -8.49
CA VAL A 366 -10.59 16.81 -8.25
C VAL A 366 -9.71 16.06 -9.23
N LEU A 367 -9.99 14.77 -9.48
CA LEU A 367 -9.18 13.93 -10.38
C LEU A 367 -9.21 14.39 -11.84
N GLN A 368 -10.30 15.03 -12.28
CA GLN A 368 -10.43 15.60 -13.61
C GLN A 368 -9.72 16.96 -13.79
N ARG A 369 -9.27 17.60 -12.71
CA ARG A 369 -8.56 18.87 -12.82
C ARG A 369 -7.21 18.67 -13.52
N LEU A 370 -6.78 19.68 -14.27
CA LEU A 370 -5.43 19.73 -14.81
C LEU A 370 -4.40 19.68 -13.65
N PRO A 371 -3.34 18.87 -13.78
CA PRO A 371 -2.32 18.82 -12.75
C PRO A 371 -1.63 20.16 -12.59
N SER A 372 -1.32 20.53 -11.34
CA SER A 372 -0.60 21.78 -11.02
C SER A 372 0.87 21.79 -11.47
N ALA A 373 1.32 20.78 -12.23
CA ALA A 373 2.69 20.58 -12.64
C ALA A 373 2.76 20.01 -14.06
N SER A 374 3.75 20.45 -14.84
CA SER A 374 4.06 19.84 -16.14
C SER A 374 4.36 18.35 -15.98
N PHE A 375 3.78 17.52 -16.85
CA PHE A 375 4.03 16.09 -16.88
C PHE A 375 5.51 15.78 -17.05
N ARG A 376 5.99 14.74 -16.35
CA ARG A 376 7.35 14.24 -16.51
C ARG A 376 7.29 13.05 -17.46
N PRO A 377 7.88 13.14 -18.66
CA PRO A 377 7.89 12.01 -19.58
C PRO A 377 8.55 10.80 -18.93
N ALA A 378 7.87 9.66 -18.97
CA ALA A 378 8.31 8.43 -18.33
C ALA A 378 8.19 7.22 -19.26
N CYS A 379 9.08 6.25 -19.09
CA CYS A 379 8.98 4.95 -19.75
C CYS A 379 7.80 4.14 -19.16
N PRO A 380 7.35 3.03 -19.78
CA PRO A 380 6.28 2.20 -19.22
C PRO A 380 6.53 1.71 -17.79
N ARG A 381 7.79 1.54 -17.38
CA ARG A 381 8.16 1.20 -15.99
C ARG A 381 8.22 2.40 -15.02
N GLY A 382 7.78 3.59 -15.44
CA GLY A 382 7.74 4.80 -14.60
C GLY A 382 9.05 5.58 -14.47
N HIS A 383 10.17 5.12 -15.04
CA HIS A 383 11.42 5.86 -15.01
C HIS A 383 11.39 7.09 -15.91
N LYS A 384 12.01 8.19 -15.45
CA LYS A 384 12.11 9.45 -16.19
C LYS A 384 12.85 9.26 -17.51
N LEU A 385 12.21 9.67 -18.61
CA LEU A 385 12.86 9.78 -19.90
C LEU A 385 13.75 11.03 -19.93
N GLN A 386 14.97 10.87 -20.43
CA GLN A 386 15.93 11.95 -20.56
C GLN A 386 16.12 12.31 -22.03
N PRO A 387 16.17 13.61 -22.38
CA PRO A 387 16.53 14.01 -23.73
C PRO A 387 18.00 13.68 -23.97
N LEU A 388 18.29 12.93 -25.03
CA LEU A 388 19.64 12.83 -25.58
C LEU A 388 19.72 13.71 -26.81
N ARG A 389 20.71 14.60 -26.82
CA ARG A 389 21.10 15.42 -27.97
C ARG A 389 22.44 14.92 -28.48
N GLY A 390 22.49 14.48 -29.73
CA GLY A 390 23.73 14.04 -30.38
C GLY A 390 23.52 12.81 -31.28
N ALA A 391 24.32 12.73 -32.34
CA ALA A 391 24.30 11.59 -33.26
C ALA A 391 24.67 10.29 -32.52
N PRO A 392 24.05 9.14 -32.85
CA PRO A 392 24.52 7.85 -32.36
C PRO A 392 26.01 7.68 -32.73
N SER A 393 26.84 7.33 -31.76
CA SER A 393 28.23 6.95 -32.07
C SER A 393 28.20 5.65 -32.87
N TRP A 394 29.16 5.46 -33.78
CA TRP A 394 29.26 4.24 -34.59
C TRP A 394 29.56 2.97 -33.76
N PHE A 395 29.86 3.12 -32.47
CA PHE A 395 30.02 2.02 -31.51
C PHE A 395 28.74 1.68 -30.73
N CYS A 396 27.65 2.46 -30.88
CA CYS A 396 26.43 2.26 -30.11
C CYS A 396 25.22 2.13 -31.03
N THR A 397 24.73 0.90 -31.20
CA THR A 397 23.45 0.62 -31.86
C THR A 397 22.31 1.12 -30.97
N VAL A 398 21.58 2.13 -31.44
CA VAL A 398 20.43 2.67 -30.72
C VAL A 398 19.20 1.81 -31.01
N PRO A 399 18.46 1.37 -29.98
CA PRO A 399 17.22 0.62 -30.19
C PRO A 399 16.24 1.36 -31.11
N PRO A 400 15.40 0.63 -31.86
CA PRO A 400 14.28 1.26 -32.55
C PRO A 400 13.35 1.96 -31.55
N CYS A 401 12.57 2.92 -32.05
CA CYS A 401 11.58 3.62 -31.24
C CYS A 401 10.58 2.62 -30.65
N SER A 402 10.41 2.62 -29.33
CA SER A 402 9.50 1.74 -28.60
C SER A 402 8.01 2.04 -28.85
N VAL A 403 7.70 3.08 -29.61
CA VAL A 403 6.32 3.46 -29.99
C VAL A 403 6.04 3.07 -31.44
N CYS A 404 6.84 3.56 -32.41
CA CYS A 404 6.58 3.32 -33.84
C CYS A 404 7.40 2.17 -34.45
N GLY A 405 8.36 1.59 -33.72
CA GLY A 405 9.24 0.53 -34.22
C GLY A 405 10.30 0.99 -35.23
N HIS A 406 10.27 2.25 -35.69
CA HIS A 406 11.24 2.74 -36.66
C HIS A 406 12.62 3.03 -36.04
N PRO A 407 13.72 2.83 -36.79
CA PRO A 407 15.05 3.25 -36.38
C PRO A 407 15.12 4.73 -36.02
N VAL A 408 15.79 5.08 -34.93
CA VAL A 408 15.88 6.45 -34.43
C VAL A 408 17.07 7.17 -35.08
N ALA A 409 16.84 7.74 -36.27
CA ALA A 409 17.84 8.52 -37.01
C ALA A 409 17.93 10.00 -36.58
N SER A 410 16.94 10.50 -35.83
CA SER A 410 16.88 11.91 -35.42
C SER A 410 17.83 12.23 -34.27
N ASN A 411 18.42 13.44 -34.30
CA ASN A 411 19.23 13.99 -33.20
C ASN A 411 18.42 14.26 -31.93
N GLU A 412 17.10 14.36 -32.05
CA GLU A 412 16.18 14.51 -30.93
C GLU A 412 15.53 13.17 -30.62
N ARG A 413 15.88 12.61 -29.47
CA ARG A 413 15.29 11.39 -28.92
C ARG A 413 15.29 11.42 -27.40
N TYR A 414 14.41 10.62 -26.83
CA TYR A 414 14.28 10.44 -25.40
C TYR A 414 14.58 8.99 -25.06
N SER A 415 15.45 8.75 -24.09
CA SER A 415 15.71 7.39 -23.63
C SER A 415 15.54 7.24 -22.13
N CYS A 416 15.22 6.03 -21.72
CA CYS A 416 15.27 5.60 -20.36
C CYS A 416 16.64 4.97 -20.06
N PRO A 417 17.45 5.50 -19.14
CA PRO A 417 18.76 4.93 -18.81
C PRO A 417 18.65 3.55 -18.13
N ARG A 418 17.45 3.15 -17.69
CA ARG A 418 17.20 1.91 -16.94
C ARG A 418 16.50 0.81 -17.74
N CYS A 419 15.77 1.13 -18.80
CA CYS A 419 14.85 0.17 -19.45
C CYS A 419 15.10 -0.07 -20.94
N ASN A 420 16.17 0.49 -21.50
CA ASN A 420 16.45 0.43 -22.95
C ASN A 420 15.26 0.93 -23.82
N VAL A 421 14.37 1.73 -23.25
CA VAL A 421 13.22 2.33 -23.93
C VAL A 421 13.70 3.60 -24.62
N VAL A 422 13.36 3.74 -25.90
CA VAL A 422 13.69 4.91 -26.72
C VAL A 422 12.44 5.44 -27.39
N VAL A 423 12.18 6.74 -27.31
CA VAL A 423 11.10 7.42 -28.02
C VAL A 423 11.72 8.45 -28.97
N CYS A 424 11.47 8.32 -30.28
CA CYS A 424 11.96 9.30 -31.25
C CYS A 424 11.27 10.66 -31.06
N GLY A 425 11.92 11.75 -31.48
CA GLY A 425 11.38 13.11 -31.32
C GLY A 425 9.98 13.30 -31.92
N ALA A 426 9.71 12.69 -33.08
CA ALA A 426 8.39 12.75 -33.73
C ALA A 426 7.29 12.08 -32.89
N CYS A 427 7.53 10.86 -32.38
CA CYS A 427 6.59 10.20 -31.49
C CYS A 427 6.42 11.02 -30.21
N PHE A 428 7.50 11.48 -29.60
CA PHE A 428 7.47 12.28 -28.37
C PHE A 428 6.62 13.54 -28.53
N ALA A 429 6.83 14.31 -29.60
CA ALA A 429 6.07 15.51 -29.90
C ALA A 429 4.58 15.20 -30.12
N ARG A 430 4.28 14.15 -30.92
CA ARG A 430 2.89 13.70 -31.17
C ARG A 430 2.20 13.30 -29.87
N GLY A 431 2.78 12.39 -29.11
CA GLY A 431 2.19 11.87 -27.86
C GLY A 431 2.04 12.94 -26.79
N SER A 432 2.95 13.92 -26.73
CA SER A 432 2.84 15.06 -25.80
C SER A 432 1.67 15.99 -26.13
N ASN A 433 1.24 16.02 -27.39
CA ASN A 433 0.15 16.87 -27.87
C ASN A 433 -1.21 16.15 -27.95
N PHE A 434 -1.32 14.89 -27.52
CA PHE A 434 -2.61 14.21 -27.43
C PHE A 434 -3.58 15.00 -26.55
N ALA A 435 -4.86 14.99 -26.92
CA ALA A 435 -5.92 15.57 -26.10
C ALA A 435 -5.94 14.93 -24.69
N GLY A 436 -6.49 15.65 -23.70
CA GLY A 436 -6.49 15.16 -22.32
C GLY A 436 -5.16 15.30 -21.56
N GLY A 437 -4.24 16.15 -22.06
CA GLY A 437 -2.98 16.48 -21.38
C GLY A 437 -1.76 15.67 -21.85
N GLY A 438 -1.89 14.89 -22.93
CA GLY A 438 -0.81 14.11 -23.53
C GLY A 438 -0.67 12.71 -22.94
N VAL A 439 -0.02 11.81 -23.68
CA VAL A 439 0.14 10.38 -23.35
C VAL A 439 0.91 10.11 -22.05
N PHE A 440 1.71 11.08 -21.60
CA PHE A 440 2.46 10.99 -20.36
C PHE A 440 1.67 11.45 -19.12
N ALA A 441 0.41 11.86 -19.29
CA ALA A 441 -0.47 12.16 -18.17
C ALA A 441 -0.76 10.90 -17.35
N ASP A 442 -0.72 10.96 -16.02
CA ASP A 442 -0.94 9.75 -15.20
C ASP A 442 -2.40 9.26 -15.17
N ILE A 443 -3.37 10.15 -15.43
CA ILE A 443 -4.81 9.86 -15.49
C ILE A 443 -5.28 9.85 -16.95
N LEU A 444 -6.04 8.84 -17.34
CA LEU A 444 -6.70 8.79 -18.65
C LEU A 444 -7.98 9.62 -18.62
N THR A 445 -8.04 10.65 -19.47
CA THR A 445 -9.32 11.31 -19.77
C THR A 445 -10.02 10.59 -20.92
N PRO A 446 -11.34 10.76 -21.10
CA PRO A 446 -12.04 10.23 -22.26
C PRO A 446 -11.42 10.66 -23.60
N GLU A 447 -10.92 11.89 -23.71
CA GLU A 447 -10.23 12.41 -24.90
C GLU A 447 -8.92 11.68 -25.16
N LEU A 448 -8.10 11.50 -24.13
CA LEU A 448 -6.84 10.77 -24.26
C LEU A 448 -7.09 9.30 -24.61
N ALA A 449 -8.13 8.70 -24.04
CA ALA A 449 -8.50 7.33 -24.34
C ALA A 449 -8.89 7.13 -25.81
N ARG A 450 -9.63 8.09 -26.42
CA ARG A 450 -9.94 8.07 -27.86
C ARG A 450 -8.69 8.17 -28.73
N GLU A 451 -7.79 9.09 -28.41
CA GLU A 451 -6.50 9.23 -29.12
C GLU A 451 -5.65 7.95 -29.04
N LEU A 452 -5.64 7.30 -27.87
CA LEU A 452 -4.93 6.04 -27.68
C LEU A 452 -5.53 4.90 -28.50
N LEU A 453 -6.85 4.74 -28.50
CA LEU A 453 -7.51 3.70 -29.32
C LEU A 453 -7.25 3.90 -30.83
N ALA A 454 -6.97 5.12 -31.27
CA ALA A 454 -6.61 5.44 -32.65
C ALA A 454 -5.11 5.24 -32.99
N ASP A 455 -4.22 5.08 -31.99
CA ASP A 455 -2.76 4.92 -32.18
C ASP A 455 -2.26 3.66 -31.45
N ALA A 456 -2.16 2.55 -32.19
CA ALA A 456 -1.76 1.24 -31.64
C ALA A 456 -0.39 1.27 -30.93
N GLY A 457 0.54 2.10 -31.38
CA GLY A 457 1.87 2.22 -30.77
C GLY A 457 1.80 2.89 -29.39
N TRP A 458 1.03 3.97 -29.28
CA TRP A 458 0.81 4.65 -28.00
C TRP A 458 -0.14 3.87 -27.07
N LEU A 459 -1.14 3.16 -27.61
CA LEU A 459 -2.00 2.26 -26.84
C LEU A 459 -1.17 1.18 -26.15
N ARG A 460 -0.31 0.48 -26.91
CA ARG A 460 0.64 -0.50 -26.38
C ARG A 460 1.53 0.09 -25.31
N TYR A 461 2.16 1.23 -25.60
CA TYR A 461 3.05 1.91 -24.65
C TYR A 461 2.34 2.23 -23.33
N ARG A 462 1.09 2.70 -23.42
CA ARG A 462 0.25 3.03 -22.26
C ARG A 462 -0.21 1.79 -21.52
N ALA A 463 -0.66 0.75 -22.23
CA ALA A 463 -1.08 -0.51 -21.64
C ALA A 463 0.07 -1.12 -20.82
N ARG A 464 1.29 -1.14 -21.35
CA ARG A 464 2.49 -1.57 -20.60
C ARG A 464 2.72 -0.77 -19.33
N ALA A 465 2.42 0.53 -19.34
CA ALA A 465 2.52 1.34 -18.13
C ALA A 465 1.52 0.88 -17.04
N TYR A 466 0.29 0.50 -17.43
CA TYR A 466 -0.67 -0.10 -16.49
C TYR A 466 -0.28 -1.51 -16.10
N PHE A 467 0.30 -2.28 -17.02
CA PHE A 467 0.81 -3.63 -16.74
C PHE A 467 1.87 -3.59 -15.64
N PHE A 468 2.93 -2.78 -15.79
CA PHE A 468 3.99 -2.70 -14.78
C PHE A 468 3.52 -2.07 -13.47
N LYS A 469 2.53 -1.14 -13.51
CA LYS A 469 1.85 -0.69 -12.29
C LYS A 469 1.07 -1.84 -11.62
N ALA A 470 0.49 -2.76 -12.40
CA ALA A 470 -0.33 -3.86 -11.91
C ALA A 470 0.46 -5.09 -11.46
N ASP A 471 1.54 -5.42 -12.17
CA ASP A 471 2.51 -6.49 -11.87
C ASP A 471 3.52 -6.04 -10.82
N HIS A 472 2.99 -5.54 -9.72
CA HIS A 472 3.74 -4.98 -8.62
C HIS A 472 4.78 -5.98 -8.06
N ASN A 473 4.48 -7.28 -8.05
CA ASN A 473 5.39 -8.34 -7.58
C ASN A 473 6.30 -8.91 -8.69
N SER A 474 6.39 -8.26 -9.85
CA SER A 474 7.30 -8.62 -10.96
C SER A 474 7.20 -10.07 -11.43
N THR A 475 5.99 -10.62 -11.44
CA THR A 475 5.74 -12.01 -11.88
C THR A 475 5.64 -12.16 -13.39
N GLY A 476 5.54 -11.05 -14.12
CA GLY A 476 5.20 -11.04 -15.54
C GLY A 476 3.75 -11.47 -15.82
N LEU A 477 2.91 -11.61 -14.79
CA LEU A 477 1.54 -12.14 -14.91
C LEU A 477 0.54 -11.32 -14.08
N ILE A 478 -0.61 -11.03 -14.67
CA ILE A 478 -1.74 -10.35 -14.05
C ILE A 478 -2.85 -11.36 -13.77
N ASP A 479 -3.06 -11.68 -12.50
CA ASP A 479 -4.18 -12.49 -12.03
C ASP A 479 -5.50 -11.70 -11.97
N LYS A 480 -6.63 -12.39 -11.75
CA LYS A 480 -7.96 -11.76 -11.68
C LYS A 480 -8.03 -10.61 -10.66
N PRO A 481 -7.48 -10.73 -9.43
CA PRO A 481 -7.42 -9.60 -8.49
C PRO A 481 -6.63 -8.38 -9.01
N LYS A 482 -5.49 -8.58 -9.68
CA LYS A 482 -4.72 -7.49 -10.30
C LYS A 482 -5.50 -6.86 -11.46
N ALA A 483 -6.09 -7.66 -12.35
CA ALA A 483 -6.89 -7.19 -13.48
C ALA A 483 -8.12 -6.40 -13.02
N ARG A 484 -8.79 -6.84 -11.95
CA ARG A 484 -9.90 -6.10 -11.33
C ARG A 484 -9.50 -4.69 -10.94
N ARG A 485 -8.36 -4.53 -10.26
CA ARG A 485 -7.87 -3.20 -9.84
C ARG A 485 -7.61 -2.28 -11.02
N VAL A 486 -7.09 -2.83 -12.13
CA VAL A 486 -6.92 -2.08 -13.38
C VAL A 486 -8.28 -1.66 -13.95
N ASN A 487 -9.24 -2.60 -14.04
CA ASN A 487 -10.60 -2.33 -14.52
C ASN A 487 -11.30 -1.25 -13.68
N GLU A 488 -11.25 -1.35 -12.35
CA GLU A 488 -11.79 -0.34 -11.43
C GLU A 488 -11.12 1.02 -11.65
N ARG A 489 -9.79 1.05 -11.83
CA ARG A 489 -9.04 2.28 -12.11
C ARG A 489 -9.44 2.92 -13.44
N LEU A 490 -9.51 2.15 -14.52
CA LEU A 490 -9.92 2.67 -15.83
C LEU A 490 -11.34 3.24 -15.77
N ALA A 491 -12.25 2.52 -15.13
CA ALA A 491 -13.60 3.00 -14.89
C ALA A 491 -13.62 4.33 -14.13
N ALA A 492 -12.84 4.44 -13.05
CA ALA A 492 -12.73 5.66 -12.26
C ALA A 492 -12.16 6.85 -13.04
N GLU A 493 -11.09 6.63 -13.80
CA GLU A 493 -10.43 7.68 -14.59
C GLU A 493 -11.36 8.24 -15.68
N LEU A 494 -12.14 7.36 -16.31
CA LEU A 494 -13.06 7.72 -17.40
C LEU A 494 -14.47 8.09 -16.93
N ARG A 495 -14.75 7.96 -15.62
CA ARG A 495 -16.10 8.01 -15.04
C ARG A 495 -17.09 7.06 -15.75
N ALA A 496 -16.64 5.85 -16.02
CA ALA A 496 -17.43 4.79 -16.62
C ALA A 496 -17.80 3.73 -15.57
N ARG A 497 -18.78 2.88 -15.88
CA ARG A 497 -19.05 1.68 -15.07
C ARG A 497 -17.92 0.64 -15.26
N PRO A 498 -17.38 0.04 -14.19
CA PRO A 498 -16.41 -1.04 -14.31
C PRO A 498 -17.08 -2.33 -14.79
N LEU A 499 -16.31 -3.16 -15.50
CA LEU A 499 -16.74 -4.52 -15.85
C LEU A 499 -17.10 -5.30 -14.57
N SER A 500 -18.21 -6.03 -14.60
CA SER A 500 -18.62 -6.95 -13.54
C SER A 500 -17.65 -8.11 -13.39
N ASP A 501 -17.74 -8.84 -12.28
CA ASP A 501 -16.94 -10.02 -11.99
C ASP A 501 -16.97 -11.09 -13.07
N SER A 502 -18.14 -11.25 -13.70
CA SER A 502 -18.40 -12.20 -14.78
C SER A 502 -17.80 -11.72 -16.10
N GLU A 503 -18.01 -10.45 -16.46
CA GLU A 503 -17.47 -9.83 -17.68
C GLU A 503 -15.93 -9.82 -17.63
N LEU A 504 -15.35 -9.39 -16.51
CA LEU A 504 -13.90 -9.41 -16.30
C LEU A 504 -13.32 -10.82 -16.42
N ALA A 505 -13.96 -11.81 -15.80
CA ALA A 505 -13.49 -13.19 -15.87
C ALA A 505 -13.64 -13.78 -17.28
N GLN A 506 -14.65 -13.36 -18.04
CA GLN A 506 -14.84 -13.76 -19.42
C GLN A 506 -13.74 -13.18 -20.33
N GLU A 507 -13.46 -11.88 -20.24
CA GLU A 507 -12.39 -11.25 -21.01
C GLU A 507 -11.02 -11.84 -20.69
N MET A 508 -10.73 -12.04 -19.40
CA MET A 508 -9.48 -12.69 -19.01
C MET A 508 -9.36 -14.13 -19.54
N ARG A 509 -10.47 -14.88 -19.60
CA ARG A 509 -10.44 -16.25 -20.15
C ARG A 509 -10.19 -16.23 -21.66
N ARG A 510 -10.84 -15.31 -22.37
CA ARG A 510 -10.66 -15.12 -23.81
C ARG A 510 -9.20 -14.88 -24.17
N LEU A 511 -8.51 -14.07 -23.36
CA LEU A 511 -7.15 -13.59 -23.60
C LEU A 511 -6.05 -14.38 -22.88
N SER A 512 -6.42 -15.32 -22.01
CA SER A 512 -5.44 -16.10 -21.25
C SER A 512 -4.52 -16.86 -22.21
N PRO A 513 -3.19 -16.81 -22.03
CA PRO A 513 -2.25 -17.54 -22.88
C PRO A 513 -2.42 -19.07 -22.77
N TYR A 514 -3.13 -19.54 -21.73
CA TYR A 514 -3.44 -20.95 -21.49
C TYR A 514 -4.82 -21.38 -22.01
N ASN A 515 -5.50 -20.52 -22.77
CA ASN A 515 -6.80 -20.83 -23.34
C ASN A 515 -6.64 -21.94 -24.40
N GLY A 516 -7.15 -23.15 -24.11
CA GLY A 516 -7.08 -24.31 -25.00
C GLY A 516 -6.05 -25.38 -24.62
N THR A 517 -5.24 -25.19 -23.57
CA THR A 517 -4.29 -26.22 -23.10
C THR A 517 -4.94 -27.11 -22.04
N LEU A 518 -5.31 -28.35 -22.40
CA LEU A 518 -5.44 -29.41 -21.41
C LEU A 518 -4.04 -29.65 -20.85
N LEU A 519 -3.82 -29.41 -19.56
CA LEU A 519 -2.60 -29.86 -18.89
C LEU A 519 -2.61 -31.39 -18.93
N GLU A 520 -1.85 -32.00 -19.84
CA GLU A 520 -1.56 -33.43 -19.72
C GLU A 520 -0.86 -33.67 -18.38
N PRO A 521 -1.25 -34.72 -17.63
CA PRO A 521 -0.57 -35.04 -16.39
C PRO A 521 0.88 -35.42 -16.70
N ASP A 522 1.82 -34.65 -16.16
CA ASP A 522 3.25 -35.02 -16.17
C ASP A 522 3.43 -36.40 -15.53
N ASN A 523 3.82 -37.36 -16.37
CA ASN A 523 4.35 -38.71 -16.09
C ASN A 523 3.54 -39.69 -15.20
N PRO A 524 3.33 -40.94 -15.68
CA PRO A 524 2.74 -42.01 -14.89
C PRO A 524 3.81 -42.68 -14.01
N VAL A 525 4.21 -42.05 -12.91
CA VAL A 525 5.02 -42.73 -11.88
C VAL A 525 4.48 -42.34 -10.50
N ASP A 526 3.40 -43.02 -10.11
CA ASP A 526 3.09 -43.43 -8.73
C ASP A 526 1.63 -43.91 -8.69
N MET A 527 1.38 -45.08 -9.26
CA MET A 527 0.14 -45.83 -9.08
C MET A 527 0.38 -46.97 -8.09
N ILE A 528 0.57 -46.63 -6.82
CA ILE A 528 0.15 -47.46 -5.69
C ILE A 528 -0.53 -46.53 -4.67
N GLY A 529 -1.79 -46.18 -4.93
CA GLY A 529 -2.62 -45.37 -4.06
C GLY A 529 -4.07 -45.84 -4.12
N GLU A 530 -4.65 -46.08 -2.95
CA GLU A 530 -5.93 -46.75 -2.67
C GLU A 530 -7.16 -46.27 -3.48
N PRO A 531 -8.14 -47.15 -3.74
CA PRO A 531 -9.35 -46.79 -4.48
C PRO A 531 -10.27 -45.89 -3.63
N GLY A 532 -10.42 -44.62 -4.02
CA GLY A 532 -11.44 -43.75 -3.40
C GLY A 532 -11.28 -42.23 -3.54
N LYS A 533 -10.17 -41.70 -4.08
CA LYS A 533 -10.02 -40.24 -4.25
C LYS A 533 -10.35 -39.80 -5.68
N SER A 534 -11.38 -38.96 -5.81
CA SER A 534 -11.72 -38.26 -7.04
C SER A 534 -10.52 -37.47 -7.57
N VAL A 535 -10.12 -37.71 -8.81
CA VAL A 535 -9.09 -36.95 -9.52
C VAL A 535 -9.59 -35.51 -9.70
N GLY A 536 -9.06 -34.58 -8.89
CA GLY A 536 -9.38 -33.17 -9.03
C GLY A 536 -8.73 -32.59 -10.28
N HIS A 537 -9.52 -32.18 -11.28
CA HIS A 537 -9.00 -31.41 -12.41
C HIS A 537 -8.28 -30.14 -11.89
N ARG A 538 -6.98 -30.02 -12.17
CA ARG A 538 -6.22 -28.78 -11.92
C ARG A 538 -6.86 -27.67 -12.75
N LYS A 539 -7.49 -26.69 -12.09
CA LYS A 539 -8.03 -25.50 -12.77
C LYS A 539 -6.88 -24.72 -13.43
N VAL A 540 -7.01 -24.48 -14.73
CA VAL A 540 -6.10 -23.62 -15.50
C VAL A 540 -6.04 -22.23 -14.85
N PRO A 541 -4.84 -21.67 -14.59
CA PRO A 541 -4.72 -20.36 -13.97
C PRO A 541 -5.29 -19.27 -14.88
N LEU A 542 -6.17 -18.43 -14.32
CA LEU A 542 -6.74 -17.26 -15.01
C LEU A 542 -5.80 -16.06 -14.84
N VAL A 543 -4.89 -15.89 -15.80
CA VAL A 543 -3.85 -14.86 -15.80
C VAL A 543 -3.67 -14.24 -17.18
N LEU A 544 -3.09 -13.05 -17.24
CA LEU A 544 -2.67 -12.36 -18.48
C LEU A 544 -1.16 -12.09 -18.42
N ASP A 545 -0.43 -12.40 -19.48
CA ASP A 545 0.94 -11.92 -19.65
C ASP A 545 0.95 -10.48 -20.22
N GLU A 546 2.13 -9.92 -20.53
CA GLU A 546 2.24 -8.54 -21.04
C GLU A 546 1.47 -8.33 -22.34
N GLU A 547 1.53 -9.28 -23.29
CA GLU A 547 0.88 -9.16 -24.60
C GLU A 547 -0.64 -9.33 -24.51
N SER A 548 -1.11 -10.36 -23.80
CA SER A 548 -2.53 -10.56 -23.51
C SER A 548 -3.11 -9.38 -22.72
N PHE A 549 -2.32 -8.74 -21.86
CA PHE A 549 -2.75 -7.55 -21.13
C PHE A 549 -2.87 -6.32 -22.01
N GLU A 550 -2.03 -6.15 -23.03
CA GLU A 550 -2.18 -5.06 -24.02
C GLU A 550 -3.55 -5.11 -24.70
N GLU A 551 -3.97 -6.30 -25.14
CA GLU A 551 -5.29 -6.49 -25.74
C GLU A 551 -6.42 -6.28 -24.71
N PHE A 552 -6.29 -6.87 -23.52
CA PHE A 552 -7.25 -6.68 -22.42
C PHE A 552 -7.47 -5.20 -22.09
N PHE A 553 -6.38 -4.43 -22.03
CA PHE A 553 -6.41 -3.00 -21.76
C PHE A 553 -7.16 -2.24 -22.85
N GLY A 554 -6.86 -2.51 -24.12
CA GLY A 554 -7.55 -1.90 -25.25
C GLY A 554 -9.05 -2.19 -25.27
N THR A 555 -9.45 -3.45 -25.08
CA THR A 555 -10.87 -3.84 -25.02
C THR A 555 -11.58 -3.18 -23.84
N THR A 556 -10.96 -3.19 -22.65
CA THR A 556 -11.55 -2.55 -21.46
C THR A 556 -11.71 -1.04 -21.64
N LEU A 557 -10.73 -0.39 -22.28
CA LEU A 557 -10.77 1.05 -22.58
C LEU A 557 -11.91 1.40 -23.55
N SER A 558 -12.10 0.59 -24.60
CA SER A 558 -13.19 0.75 -25.56
C SER A 558 -14.57 0.61 -24.89
N ILE A 559 -14.78 -0.45 -24.10
CA ILE A 559 -16.05 -0.68 -23.40
C ILE A 559 -16.38 0.47 -22.44
N ALA A 560 -15.37 0.97 -21.72
CA ALA A 560 -15.56 2.08 -20.81
C ALA A 560 -15.95 3.38 -21.53
N LEU A 561 -15.33 3.68 -22.68
CA LEU A 561 -15.69 4.84 -23.50
C LEU A 561 -17.10 4.74 -24.09
N ASP A 562 -17.48 3.58 -24.62
CA ASP A 562 -18.81 3.35 -25.17
C ASP A 562 -19.90 3.59 -24.11
N THR A 563 -19.62 3.22 -22.85
CA THR A 563 -20.51 3.46 -21.72
C THR A 563 -20.70 4.96 -21.44
N VAL A 564 -19.59 5.72 -21.41
CA VAL A 564 -19.62 7.18 -21.20
C VAL A 564 -20.42 7.88 -22.30
N GLU A 565 -20.24 7.48 -23.56
CA GLU A 565 -20.96 8.08 -24.68
C GLU A 565 -22.47 7.76 -24.65
N GLN A 566 -22.85 6.56 -24.22
CA GLN A 566 -24.26 6.19 -24.05
C GLN A 566 -24.93 6.99 -22.93
N ASP A 567 -24.23 7.22 -21.82
CA ASP A 567 -24.75 7.99 -20.69
C ASP A 567 -24.90 9.47 -21.07
N CYS A 568 -23.93 10.07 -21.76
CA CYS A 568 -24.06 11.44 -22.27
C CYS A 568 -25.27 11.61 -23.22
N ARG A 569 -25.55 10.62 -24.08
CA ARG A 569 -26.72 10.66 -24.98
C ARG A 569 -28.06 10.52 -24.26
N ARG A 570 -28.09 9.98 -23.04
CA ARG A 570 -29.31 9.83 -22.23
C ARG A 570 -29.61 11.10 -21.43
N GLU A 571 -28.60 11.91 -21.15
CA GLU A 571 -28.72 13.18 -20.40
C GLU A 571 -29.08 14.37 -21.30
N THR A 572 -28.79 14.30 -22.60
CA THR A 572 -29.19 15.29 -23.63
C THR A 572 -30.54 14.96 -24.25
#